data_AF-A0A069I3H6-F1
#
_entry.id   AF-A0A069I3H6-F1
#
_cell.length_a   1.000
_cell.length_b   1.000
_cell.length_c   1.000
_cell.angle_alpha   90.00
_cell.angle_beta   90.00
_cell.angle_gamma   90.00
#
_symmetry.space_group_name_H-M   'P 1'
#
loop_
_entity.id
_entity.type
_entity.pdbx_description
1 polymer ?
#
loop_
_entity_poly.entity_id
_entity_poly.type
_entity_poly.pdbx_seq_one_letter_code
_entity_poly.pdbx_strand_id
1 'polypeptide(L)'
;MAKVHIKGFILQKIAGTDGMWDSDIAASVCEEYGKQGPYWIGSVRVILTDLYSGGLVTSVEEKFDAYADKMRFRFRLSDFGRQRMLDTGLL
;
A
#
# COMPACT_ATOMS: atom_id res chain seq x y z
N MET A 1 8.52 3.59 21.19
CA MET A 1 7.53 4.26 20.31
C MET A 1 6.47 3.26 19.93
N ALA A 2 5.20 3.65 19.90
CA ALA A 2 4.13 2.79 19.36
C ALA A 2 4.33 2.64 17.85
N LYS A 3 4.08 1.44 17.30
CA LYS A 3 4.13 1.23 15.85
C LYS A 3 3.01 2.03 15.19
N VAL A 4 3.31 2.63 14.04
CA VAL A 4 2.31 3.26 13.17
C VAL A 4 1.25 2.23 12.80
N HIS A 5 0.00 2.65 12.61
CA HIS A 5 -1.04 1.76 12.10
C HIS A 5 -0.73 1.32 10.65
N ILE A 6 -1.11 0.10 10.24
CA ILE A 6 -0.73 -0.50 8.93
C ILE A 6 -1.04 0.44 7.75
N LYS A 7 -2.20 1.11 7.76
CA LYS A 7 -2.55 2.10 6.71
C LYS A 7 -1.50 3.21 6.60
N GLY A 8 -1.10 3.77 7.74
CA GLY A 8 -0.10 4.84 7.78
C GLY A 8 1.27 4.36 7.31
N PHE A 9 1.68 3.15 7.72
CA PHE A 9 2.92 2.55 7.26
C PHE A 9 2.93 2.30 5.74
N ILE A 10 1.84 1.80 5.16
CA ILE A 10 1.72 1.62 3.71
C ILE A 10 1.92 2.96 2.99
N LEU A 11 1.24 4.01 3.45
CA LEU A 11 1.37 5.35 2.87
C LEU A 11 2.81 5.86 2.97
N GLN A 12 3.48 5.68 4.11
CA GLN A 12 4.89 6.02 4.29
C GLN A 12 5.82 5.25 3.33
N LYS A 13 5.56 3.95 3.11
CA LYS A 13 6.34 3.14 2.16
C LYS A 13 6.21 3.61 0.73
N ILE A 14 5.03 4.10 0.34
CA ILE A 14 4.78 4.55 -1.04
C ILE A 14 5.25 6.00 -1.26
N ALA A 15 5.23 6.85 -0.22
CA ALA A 15 5.44 8.30 -0.33
C ALA A 15 6.77 8.75 -0.96
N GLY A 16 7.81 7.93 -0.88
CA GLY A 16 9.13 8.19 -1.45
C GLY A 16 9.40 7.50 -2.79
N THR A 17 8.37 6.93 -3.43
CA THR A 17 8.53 6.11 -4.64
C THR A 17 7.67 6.65 -5.79
N ASP A 18 8.10 6.37 -7.03
CA ASP A 18 7.27 6.60 -8.23
C ASP A 18 6.15 5.55 -8.40
N GLY A 19 6.10 4.57 -7.50
CA GLY A 19 5.07 3.56 -7.43
C GLY A 19 5.64 2.21 -7.00
N MET A 20 4.88 1.48 -6.18
CA MET A 20 5.26 0.19 -5.61
C MET A 20 4.18 -0.85 -5.90
N TRP A 21 4.58 -2.09 -6.21
CA TRP A 21 3.63 -3.17 -6.48
C TRP A 21 2.91 -3.62 -5.20
N ASP A 22 1.65 -4.01 -5.33
CA ASP A 22 0.82 -4.52 -4.24
C ASP A 22 1.48 -5.70 -3.50
N SER A 23 2.20 -6.57 -4.21
CA SER A 23 3.00 -7.65 -3.62
C SER A 23 4.14 -7.15 -2.73
N ASP A 24 4.86 -6.12 -3.16
CA ASP A 24 6.03 -5.59 -2.45
C ASP A 24 5.61 -4.80 -1.21
N ILE A 25 4.49 -4.08 -1.32
CA ILE A 25 3.81 -3.43 -0.19
C ILE A 25 3.38 -4.50 0.83
N ALA A 26 2.73 -5.57 0.38
CA ALA A 26 2.29 -6.66 1.25
C ALA A 26 3.46 -7.36 1.94
N ALA A 27 4.56 -7.60 1.23
CA ALA A 27 5.78 -8.16 1.81
C ALA A 27 6.35 -7.24 2.91
N SER A 28 6.46 -5.95 2.63
CA SER A 28 6.96 -4.94 3.59
C SER A 28 6.10 -4.84 4.85
N VAL A 29 4.77 -4.92 4.70
CA VAL A 29 3.84 -4.94 5.84
C VAL A 29 3.97 -6.23 6.63
N CYS A 30 4.06 -7.37 5.94
CA CYS A 30 4.20 -8.66 6.61
C CYS A 30 5.48 -8.72 7.44
N GLU A 31 6.59 -8.24 6.89
CA GLU A 31 7.88 -8.13 7.60
C GLU A 31 7.79 -7.19 8.81
N GLU A 32 7.32 -5.94 8.63
CA GLU A 32 7.26 -4.95 9.72
C GLU A 32 6.37 -5.41 10.87
N TYR A 33 5.23 -6.05 10.58
CA TYR A 33 4.24 -6.39 11.60
C TYR A 33 4.30 -7.85 12.05
N GLY A 34 5.32 -8.62 11.64
CA GLY A 34 5.47 -10.04 11.98
C GLY A 34 4.27 -10.87 11.55
N LYS A 35 3.73 -10.56 10.36
CA LYS A 35 2.57 -11.24 9.76
C LYS A 35 3.04 -12.10 8.59
N GLN A 36 2.31 -13.18 8.30
CA GLN A 36 2.67 -14.07 7.21
C GLN A 36 1.47 -14.80 6.64
N GLY A 37 1.58 -15.20 5.37
CA GLY A 37 0.63 -16.06 4.69
C GLY A 37 -0.49 -15.32 3.95
N PRO A 38 -1.34 -16.07 3.21
CA PRO A 38 -2.28 -15.51 2.24
C PRO A 38 -3.32 -14.56 2.83
N TYR A 39 -3.75 -14.81 4.08
CA TYR A 39 -4.72 -13.97 4.78
C TYR A 39 -4.20 -12.53 4.91
N TRP A 40 -2.98 -12.35 5.43
CA TRP A 40 -2.42 -11.03 5.68
C TRP A 40 -2.06 -10.30 4.38
N ILE A 41 -1.61 -11.04 3.36
CA ILE A 41 -1.42 -10.50 2.01
C ILE A 41 -2.77 -9.98 1.48
N GLY A 42 -3.84 -10.76 1.60
CA GLY A 42 -5.19 -10.34 1.23
C GLY A 42 -5.66 -9.11 2.01
N SER A 43 -5.42 -9.05 3.32
CA SER A 43 -5.75 -7.88 4.14
C SER A 43 -5.05 -6.61 3.66
N VAL A 44 -3.78 -6.69 3.26
CA VAL A 44 -3.06 -5.54 2.68
C VAL A 44 -3.71 -5.08 1.37
N ARG A 45 -4.15 -6.01 0.52
CA ARG A 45 -4.86 -5.66 -0.73
C ARG A 45 -6.19 -4.97 -0.46
N VAL A 46 -6.95 -5.43 0.53
CA VAL A 46 -8.18 -4.75 0.97
C VAL A 46 -7.89 -3.34 1.48
N ILE A 47 -6.81 -3.17 2.25
CA ILE A 47 -6.37 -1.84 2.69
C ILE A 47 -5.98 -0.95 1.50
N LEU A 48 -5.28 -1.49 0.50
CA LEU A 48 -4.93 -0.74 -0.71
C LEU A 48 -6.18 -0.31 -1.49
N THR A 49 -7.20 -1.18 -1.58
CA THR A 49 -8.49 -0.81 -2.16
C THR A 49 -9.15 0.33 -1.39
N ASP A 50 -9.17 0.27 -0.06
CA ASP A 50 -9.71 1.34 0.78
C ASP A 50 -8.95 2.68 0.60
N LEU A 51 -7.62 2.66 0.59
CA LEU A 51 -6.79 3.83 0.34
C LEU A 51 -7.00 4.41 -1.06
N TYR A 52 -7.18 3.54 -2.06
CA TYR A 52 -7.46 3.93 -3.44
C TYR A 52 -8.85 4.55 -3.57
N SER A 53 -9.89 3.92 -3.01
CA SER A 53 -11.26 4.46 -2.98
C SER A 53 -11.36 5.78 -2.22
N GLY A 54 -10.53 5.97 -1.19
CA GLY A 54 -10.39 7.23 -0.47
C GLY A 54 -9.55 8.29 -1.19
N GLY A 55 -9.01 7.98 -2.37
CA GLY A 55 -8.21 8.90 -3.18
C GLY A 55 -6.80 9.18 -2.65
N LEU A 56 -6.33 8.46 -1.62
CA LEU A 56 -5.00 8.67 -1.01
C LEU A 56 -3.88 8.08 -1.88
N VAL A 57 -4.18 7.04 -2.65
CA VAL A 57 -3.27 6.43 -3.63
C VAL A 57 -3.95 6.31 -4.98
N THR A 58 -3.16 6.18 -6.03
CA THR A 58 -3.62 5.92 -7.39
C THR A 58 -2.91 4.69 -7.97
N SER A 59 -3.59 3.96 -8.86
CA SER A 59 -3.00 2.89 -9.67
C SER A 59 -2.28 3.54 -10.86
N VAL A 60 -0.97 3.33 -10.99
CA VAL A 60 -0.17 3.88 -12.10
C VAL A 60 0.16 2.82 -13.16
N GLU A 61 0.01 1.54 -12.81
CA GLU A 61 0.29 0.43 -13.71
C GLU A 61 -0.48 -0.81 -13.27
N GLU A 62 -1.02 -1.55 -14.24
CA GLU A 62 -1.78 -2.79 -14.00
C GLU A 62 -1.23 -3.88 -14.91
N LYS A 63 -0.93 -5.06 -14.34
CA LYS A 63 -0.38 -6.19 -15.08
C LYS A 63 -1.05 -7.49 -14.65
N PHE A 64 -1.50 -8.27 -15.63
CA PHE A 64 -1.93 -9.63 -15.38
C PHE A 64 -0.72 -10.55 -15.19
N ASP A 65 -0.69 -11.29 -14.09
CA ASP A 65 0.29 -12.31 -13.81
C ASP A 65 -0.32 -13.68 -14.13
N ALA A 66 0.07 -14.24 -15.28
CA ALA A 66 -0.43 -15.52 -15.76
C ALA A 66 0.01 -16.71 -14.87
N TYR A 67 1.13 -16.60 -14.15
CA TYR A 67 1.60 -17.68 -13.28
C TYR A 67 0.78 -17.76 -11.99
N ALA A 68 0.37 -16.61 -11.46
CA ALA A 68 -0.44 -16.52 -10.25
C ALA A 68 -1.94 -16.34 -10.52
N ASP A 69 -2.34 -16.35 -11.79
CA ASP A 69 -3.70 -16.13 -12.29
C ASP A 69 -4.41 -14.93 -11.63
N LYS A 70 -3.71 -13.79 -11.58
CA LYS A 70 -4.20 -12.59 -10.88
C LYS A 70 -3.69 -11.28 -11.46
N MET A 71 -4.47 -10.22 -11.29
CA MET A 71 -4.00 -8.85 -11.55
C MET A 71 -3.06 -8.38 -10.43
N ARG A 72 -1.99 -7.70 -10.85
CA ARG A 72 -1.05 -6.94 -10.01
C ARG A 72 -1.23 -5.46 -10.28
N PHE A 73 -1.13 -4.65 -9.23
CA PHE A 73 -1.35 -3.21 -9.28
C PHE A 73 -0.13 -2.50 -8.72
N ARG A 74 0.31 -1.45 -9.39
CA ARG A 74 1.37 -0.57 -8.91
C ARG A 74 0.73 0.71 -8.39
N PHE A 75 0.93 0.98 -7.10
CA PHE A 75 0.32 2.13 -6.43
C PHE A 75 1.35 3.23 -6.19
N ARG A 76 0.92 4.47 -6.40
CA ARG A 76 1.66 5.68 -5.99
C ARG A 76 0.78 6.54 -5.10
N LEU A 77 1.40 7.29 -4.20
CA LEU A 77 0.71 8.31 -3.41
C LEU A 77 0.13 9.38 -4.37
N SER A 78 -1.11 9.80 -4.14
CA SER A 78 -1.70 10.92 -4.87
C SER A 78 -1.30 12.25 -4.24
N ASP A 79 -1.50 13.37 -4.95
CA ASP A 79 -1.27 14.70 -4.38
C ASP A 79 -2.19 14.96 -3.18
N PHE A 80 -3.45 14.53 -3.28
CA PHE A 80 -4.40 14.57 -2.17
C PHE A 80 -3.92 13.74 -0.97
N GLY A 81 -3.43 12.53 -1.21
CA GLY A 81 -2.88 11.65 -0.18
C GLY A 81 -1.66 12.27 0.50
N ARG A 82 -0.75 12.84 -0.28
CA ARG A 82 0.42 13.57 0.24
C ARG A 82 0.01 14.72 1.15
N GLN A 83 -0.96 15.54 0.74
CA GLN A 83 -1.44 16.63 1.58
C GLN A 83 -2.06 16.11 2.88
N ARG A 84 -2.90 15.05 2.81
CA ARG A 84 -3.49 14.44 4.02
C ARG A 84 -2.46 13.86 4.98
N MET A 85 -1.37 13.28 4.46
CA MET A 85 -0.28 12.80 5.30
C MET A 85 0.44 13.95 6.02
N LEU A 86 0.69 15.08 5.33
CA LEU A 86 1.27 16.27 5.95
C LEU A 86 0.34 16.86 7.02
N ASP A 87 -0.95 16.98 6.71
CA ASP A 87 -1.98 17.51 7.63
C ASP A 87 -2.08 16.70 8.94
N THR A 88 -1.70 15.41 8.90
CA THR A 88 -1.77 14.48 10.04
C THR A 88 -0.42 14.20 10.70
N GLY A 89 0.67 14.81 10.23
CA GLY A 89 2.03 14.59 10.74
C GLY A 89 2.56 13.18 10.45
N LEU A 90 2.04 12.51 9.42
CA LEU A 90 2.49 11.18 8.97
C LEU A 90 3.68 11.26 8.00
N LEU A 91 3.91 12.45 7.43
CA LEU A 91 5.10 12.85 6.67
C LEU A 91 5.90 13.91 7.42
#